data_AF-A0A3L7N3J6-F1
#
_entry.id   AF-A0A3L7N3J6-F1
#
_cell.length_a   1.000
_cell.length_b   1.000
_cell.length_c   1.000
_cell.angle_alpha   90.00
_cell.angle_beta   90.00
_cell.angle_gamma   90.00
#
_symmetry.space_group_name_H-M   'P 1'
#
loop_
_entity.id
_entity.type
_entity.pdbx_description
1 polymer ?
#
loop_
_entity_poly.entity_id
_entity_poly.type
_entity_poly.pdbx_seq_one_letter_code
_entity_poly.pdbx_strand_id
1 'polypeptide(L)'
;MSGVSWTRRSLWSARRIHPGFHHYPEHRRCRQHLPVRVGSPKLTSMPSARISSSERRLAPARAFTLLELLVVMGIMMILAVLTAISVGKVTRDAKLANATNGVVASLGSARAIAIRDNAYVMVTFRVAPSRQSRAVPREPQVVQIVTARWTGEVVDSNTPLPNPNPTGAERMPFNPITGNPDTSADRFIPVPGVPTRDLPAGVLVAGPAFGFVIDTSVGQNDRQWRTQPRFAGTVNLAVTPPTYTPDLARTELGWAIGILFGPDGRVLSRNPEQVLELETSSGGNQNAFVKAWVDYDGNGFPRRGTTDAYGSGPKNVDFFIYDEPLDEPLVDYVPYLAVFNDAEARDRFNSSAWKGTAIGSNGSPPPRIRDQSLFIEEQSDRITFNRYTGVPGIGTK
;
A
#
# COMPACT_ATOMS: atom_id res chain seq x y z
N MET A 1 10.66 16.49 -58.39
CA MET A 1 9.38 15.81 -58.13
C MET A 1 9.27 15.66 -56.63
N SER A 2 8.80 16.71 -55.96
CA SER A 2 7.42 16.91 -55.48
C SER A 2 7.27 16.37 -54.05
N GLY A 3 7.52 17.27 -53.10
CA GLY A 3 7.18 17.06 -51.70
C GLY A 3 5.67 17.13 -51.48
N VAL A 4 5.21 16.42 -50.46
CA VAL A 4 3.82 16.45 -50.02
C VAL A 4 3.81 16.55 -48.50
N SER A 5 3.56 17.75 -48.00
CA SER A 5 3.20 18.06 -46.62
C SER A 5 1.68 17.95 -46.47
N TRP A 6 1.19 17.25 -45.44
CA TRP A 6 -0.20 17.41 -44.99
C TRP A 6 -0.26 17.71 -43.49
N THR A 7 -0.58 18.96 -43.22
CA THR A 7 -1.00 19.55 -41.95
C THR A 7 -2.27 18.91 -41.41
N ARG A 8 -2.23 18.39 -40.18
CA ARG A 8 -3.43 18.08 -39.37
C ARG A 8 -3.92 19.36 -38.68
N ARG A 9 -5.14 19.81 -39.00
CA ARG A 9 -5.89 20.79 -38.20
C ARG A 9 -6.69 20.06 -37.13
N SER A 10 -6.36 20.34 -35.87
CA SER A 10 -7.19 20.04 -34.70
C SER A 10 -8.24 21.16 -34.55
N LEU A 11 -9.50 20.77 -34.33
CA LEU A 11 -10.59 21.65 -33.92
C LEU A 11 -11.13 21.11 -32.60
N TRP A 12 -10.61 21.62 -31.49
CA TRP A 12 -11.24 21.48 -30.17
C TRP A 12 -11.97 22.78 -29.84
N SER A 13 -13.30 22.70 -29.83
CA SER A 13 -14.19 23.76 -29.36
C SER A 13 -14.35 23.64 -27.84
N ALA A 14 -13.76 24.58 -27.11
CA ALA A 14 -13.92 24.77 -25.68
C ALA A 14 -15.35 25.21 -25.33
N ARG A 15 -16.04 24.47 -24.45
CA ARG A 15 -17.26 24.95 -23.77
C ARG A 15 -16.95 25.21 -22.30
N ARG A 16 -16.84 26.49 -21.99
CA ARG A 16 -16.70 27.08 -20.65
C ARG A 16 -18.05 26.98 -19.93
N ILE A 17 -18.10 26.37 -18.75
CA ILE A 17 -19.26 26.47 -17.83
C ILE A 17 -18.75 27.07 -16.52
N HIS A 18 -19.38 28.18 -16.13
CA HIS A 18 -19.13 28.93 -14.90
C HIS A 18 -19.57 28.16 -13.64
N PRO A 19 -18.92 28.37 -12.48
CA PRO A 19 -19.36 27.81 -11.21
C PRO A 19 -20.46 28.68 -10.58
N GLY A 20 -21.62 28.06 -10.34
CA GLY A 20 -22.71 28.63 -9.55
C GLY A 20 -22.45 28.40 -8.06
N PHE A 21 -22.27 29.50 -7.33
CA PHE A 21 -22.38 29.57 -5.88
C PHE A 21 -23.79 29.16 -5.44
N HIS A 22 -23.91 28.21 -4.50
CA HIS A 22 -25.13 28.07 -3.71
C HIS A 22 -24.82 27.91 -2.22
N HIS A 23 -25.58 28.68 -1.46
CA HIS A 23 -25.58 28.84 -0.02
C HIS A 23 -25.73 27.53 0.77
N TYR A 24 -24.98 27.46 1.87
CA TYR A 24 -25.28 26.62 3.02
C TYR A 24 -26.51 27.15 3.77
N PRO A 25 -27.46 26.30 4.17
CA PRO A 25 -28.32 26.55 5.31
C PRO A 25 -27.78 25.82 6.55
N GLU A 26 -27.61 26.60 7.62
CA GLU A 26 -27.48 26.13 8.99
C GLU A 26 -28.68 25.23 9.36
N HIS A 27 -28.41 24.01 9.85
CA HIS A 27 -29.40 23.24 10.59
C HIS A 27 -28.88 22.87 11.98
N ARG A 28 -29.27 23.74 12.91
CA ARG A 28 -29.80 23.49 14.25
C ARG A 28 -29.50 22.13 14.91
N ARG A 29 -28.82 22.28 16.04
CA ARG A 29 -28.87 21.46 17.27
C ARG A 29 -30.13 20.60 17.40
N CYS A 30 -29.93 19.29 17.55
CA CYS A 30 -30.87 18.41 18.24
C CYS A 30 -30.11 17.66 19.34
N ARG A 31 -30.13 18.24 20.55
CA ARG A 31 -29.84 17.54 21.80
C ARG A 31 -30.94 16.50 22.00
N GLN A 32 -30.59 15.22 21.93
CA GLN A 32 -31.46 14.18 22.47
C GLN A 32 -30.95 13.79 23.85
N HIS A 33 -31.81 14.08 24.82
CA HIS A 33 -31.68 13.76 26.23
C HIS A 33 -31.73 12.24 26.45
N LEU A 34 -30.71 11.72 27.14
CA LEU A 34 -30.75 10.40 27.77
C LEU A 34 -31.69 10.44 29.00
N PRO A 35 -32.66 9.52 29.14
CA PRO A 35 -33.32 9.35 30.42
C PRO A 35 -32.45 8.51 31.36
N VAL A 36 -31.91 9.18 32.39
CA VAL A 36 -31.31 8.56 33.58
C VAL A 36 -32.43 7.91 34.38
N ARG A 37 -32.46 6.58 34.47
CA ARG A 37 -33.39 5.84 35.34
C ARG A 37 -32.74 5.63 36.70
N VAL A 38 -33.00 6.53 37.63
CA VAL A 38 -32.68 6.39 39.06
C VAL A 38 -33.72 5.47 39.68
N GLY A 39 -33.30 4.25 40.06
CA GLY A 39 -34.10 3.34 40.87
C GLY A 39 -33.61 3.37 42.32
N SER A 40 -34.33 4.07 43.17
CA SER A 40 -34.13 4.07 44.63
C SER A 40 -34.61 2.76 45.26
N PRO A 41 -33.98 2.30 46.36
CA PRO A 41 -34.26 1.02 46.98
C PRO A 41 -35.56 1.04 47.79
N LYS A 42 -36.40 0.03 47.60
CA LYS A 42 -37.62 -0.19 48.39
C LYS A 42 -37.27 -1.02 49.62
N LEU A 43 -37.20 -0.38 50.79
CA LEU A 43 -37.26 -1.05 52.08
C LEU A 43 -38.67 -1.65 52.26
N THR A 44 -38.74 -2.96 52.39
CA THR A 44 -39.93 -3.66 52.91
C THR A 44 -39.51 -4.63 54.00
N SER A 45 -39.91 -4.25 55.21
CA SER A 45 -40.20 -5.03 56.40
C SER A 45 -40.09 -6.57 56.34
N MET A 46 -39.37 -7.09 57.31
CA MET A 46 -39.36 -8.47 57.77
C MET A 46 -40.76 -9.02 58.07
N PRO A 47 -40.96 -10.33 57.82
CA PRO A 47 -41.64 -11.21 58.74
C PRO A 47 -40.64 -12.18 59.36
N SER A 48 -40.62 -12.18 60.70
CA SER A 48 -40.02 -13.20 61.55
C SER A 48 -40.64 -14.56 61.23
N ALA A 49 -39.86 -15.48 60.67
CA ALA A 49 -40.24 -16.86 60.44
C ALA A 49 -39.28 -17.79 61.17
N ARG A 50 -39.89 -18.67 61.97
CA ARG A 50 -39.28 -19.59 62.92
C ARG A 50 -38.20 -20.47 62.29
N ILE A 51 -37.20 -20.69 63.13
CA ILE A 51 -36.23 -21.78 63.10
C ILE A 51 -36.94 -23.10 62.83
N SER A 52 -36.63 -23.70 61.68
CA SER A 52 -36.76 -25.13 61.43
C SER A 52 -35.42 -25.59 60.87
N SER A 53 -34.54 -25.98 61.79
CA SER A 53 -33.25 -26.61 61.51
C SER A 53 -33.49 -27.98 60.87
N SER A 54 -33.70 -28.00 59.55
CA SER A 54 -33.49 -29.19 58.76
C SER A 54 -31.98 -29.41 58.67
N GLU A 55 -31.47 -30.36 59.44
CA GLU A 55 -30.11 -30.89 59.32
C GLU A 55 -29.92 -31.40 57.88
N ARG A 56 -29.43 -30.53 56.98
CA ARG A 56 -28.76 -31.00 55.77
C ARG A 56 -27.50 -31.67 56.27
N ARG A 57 -27.48 -33.00 56.22
CA ARG A 57 -26.25 -33.78 56.23
C ARG A 57 -25.39 -33.21 55.09
N LEU A 58 -24.45 -32.33 55.46
CA LEU A 58 -23.35 -31.93 54.61
C LEU A 58 -22.62 -33.22 54.30
N ALA A 59 -22.82 -33.73 53.09
CA ALA A 59 -21.95 -34.75 52.55
C ALA A 59 -20.51 -34.26 52.78
N PRO A 60 -19.61 -35.09 53.31
CA PRO A 60 -18.25 -34.66 53.63
C PRO A 60 -17.64 -34.04 52.39
N ALA A 61 -17.43 -32.72 52.43
CA ALA A 61 -16.68 -32.01 51.42
C ALA A 61 -15.27 -32.59 51.47
N ARG A 62 -14.95 -33.46 50.51
CA ARG A 62 -13.59 -33.98 50.32
C ARG A 62 -12.70 -32.77 50.08
N ALA A 63 -11.98 -32.34 51.12
CA ALA A 63 -11.02 -31.27 51.01
C ALA A 63 -9.90 -31.75 50.08
N PHE A 64 -9.64 -30.99 49.02
CA PHE A 64 -8.56 -31.29 48.07
C PHE A 64 -7.24 -31.30 48.82
N THR A 65 -6.43 -32.31 48.55
CA THR A 65 -5.09 -32.39 49.11
C THR A 65 -4.22 -31.29 48.51
N LEU A 66 -3.22 -30.81 49.27
CA LEU A 66 -2.25 -29.82 48.79
C LEU A 66 -1.59 -30.24 47.47
N LEU A 67 -1.39 -31.54 47.28
CA LEU A 67 -0.86 -32.14 46.06
C LEU A 67 -1.82 -32.01 44.87
N GLU A 68 -3.12 -32.29 45.05
CA GLU A 68 -4.12 -32.10 43.98
C GLU A 68 -4.17 -30.64 43.52
N LEU A 69 -4.10 -29.68 44.45
CA LEU A 69 -4.14 -28.26 44.12
C LEU A 69 -2.90 -27.84 43.31
N LEU A 70 -1.73 -28.36 43.67
CA LEU A 70 -0.48 -28.14 42.91
C LEU A 70 -0.56 -28.74 41.50
N VAL A 71 -1.09 -29.97 41.36
CA VAL A 71 -1.27 -30.63 40.06
C VAL A 71 -2.25 -29.83 39.18
N VAL A 72 -3.37 -29.37 39.73
CA VAL A 72 -4.36 -28.57 38.99
C VAL A 72 -3.74 -27.26 38.52
N MET A 73 -2.97 -26.56 39.37
CA MET A 73 -2.25 -25.36 38.96
C MET A 73 -1.23 -25.65 37.86
N GLY A 74 -0.51 -26.78 37.94
CA GLY A 74 0.42 -27.22 36.90
C GLY A 74 -0.28 -27.46 35.56
N ILE A 75 -1.39 -28.19 35.54
CA ILE A 75 -2.17 -28.45 34.32
C ILE A 75 -2.75 -27.15 33.76
N MET A 76 -3.27 -26.27 34.61
CA MET A 76 -3.79 -24.97 34.20
C MET A 76 -2.73 -24.09 33.54
N MET A 77 -1.49 -24.08 34.05
CA MET A 77 -0.38 -23.34 33.42
C MET A 77 -0.04 -23.90 32.04
N ILE A 78 0.02 -25.23 31.89
CA ILE A 78 0.31 -25.86 30.60
C ILE A 78 -0.81 -25.54 29.58
N LEU A 79 -2.07 -25.66 29.99
CA LEU A 79 -3.21 -25.34 29.13
C LEU A 79 -3.24 -23.86 28.74
N ALA A 80 -2.89 -22.95 29.65
CA ALA A 80 -2.83 -21.52 29.36
C ALA A 80 -1.79 -21.19 28.27
N VAL A 81 -0.59 -21.81 28.33
CA VAL A 81 0.46 -21.61 27.32
C VAL A 81 0.01 -22.15 25.96
N LEU A 82 -0.54 -23.36 25.90
CA LEU A 82 -1.03 -23.95 24.65
C LEU A 82 -2.16 -23.12 24.04
N THR A 83 -3.08 -22.62 24.87
CA THR A 83 -4.18 -21.76 24.43
C THR A 83 -3.66 -20.43 23.88
N ALA A 84 -2.68 -19.80 24.54
CA ALA A 84 -2.07 -18.55 24.07
C ALA A 84 -1.43 -18.69 22.69
N ILE A 85 -0.68 -19.79 22.45
CA ILE A 85 -0.08 -20.08 21.14
C ILE A 85 -1.15 -20.24 20.06
N SER A 86 -2.22 -20.97 20.36
CA SER A 86 -3.34 -21.21 19.43
C SER A 86 -4.05 -19.91 19.03
N VAL A 87 -4.41 -19.08 20.01
CA VAL A 87 -5.07 -17.78 19.78
C VAL A 87 -4.18 -16.85 18.97
N GLY A 88 -2.86 -16.84 19.23
CA GLY A 88 -1.89 -16.05 18.47
C GLY A 88 -1.80 -16.44 16.99
N LYS A 89 -2.01 -17.70 16.63
CA LYS A 89 -2.07 -18.14 15.22
C LYS A 89 -3.39 -17.73 14.56
N VAL A 90 -4.51 -18.03 15.21
CA VAL A 90 -5.85 -17.71 14.67
C VAL A 90 -6.04 -16.22 14.42
N THR A 91 -5.54 -15.38 15.32
CA THR A 91 -5.61 -13.91 15.16
C THR A 91 -4.77 -13.41 13.97
N ARG A 92 -3.62 -14.04 13.69
CA ARG A 92 -2.79 -13.72 12.51
C ARG A 92 -3.47 -14.15 11.21
N ASP A 93 -4.02 -15.36 11.17
CA ASP A 93 -4.74 -15.87 10.00
C ASP A 93 -5.97 -15.02 9.68
N ALA A 94 -6.74 -14.64 10.72
CA ALA A 94 -7.91 -13.76 10.57
C ALA A 94 -7.52 -12.36 10.05
N LYS A 95 -6.37 -11.84 10.51
CA LYS A 95 -5.86 -10.55 10.07
C LYS A 95 -5.42 -10.59 8.61
N LEU A 96 -4.72 -11.64 8.19
CA LEU A 96 -4.32 -11.84 6.80
C LEU A 96 -5.56 -11.98 5.89
N ALA A 97 -6.52 -12.83 6.26
CA ALA A 97 -7.76 -13.00 5.52
C ALA A 97 -8.55 -11.69 5.38
N ASN A 98 -8.67 -10.90 6.45
CA ASN A 98 -9.32 -9.57 6.39
C ASN A 98 -8.59 -8.61 5.43
N ALA A 99 -7.25 -8.63 5.44
CA ALA A 99 -6.44 -7.84 4.54
C ALA A 99 -6.64 -8.27 3.08
N THR A 100 -6.55 -9.57 2.79
CA THR A 100 -6.77 -10.16 1.45
C THR A 100 -8.16 -9.80 0.91
N ASN A 101 -9.21 -9.99 1.72
CA ASN A 101 -10.57 -9.58 1.36
C ASN A 101 -10.67 -8.08 1.11
N GLY A 102 -9.91 -7.29 1.86
CA GLY A 102 -9.84 -5.84 1.66
C GLY A 102 -9.24 -5.44 0.32
N VAL A 103 -8.14 -6.08 -0.08
CA VAL A 103 -7.50 -5.87 -1.38
C VAL A 103 -8.44 -6.28 -2.51
N VAL A 104 -9.05 -7.47 -2.43
CA VAL A 104 -10.01 -7.96 -3.45
C VAL A 104 -11.19 -7.01 -3.61
N ALA A 105 -11.77 -6.53 -2.49
CA ALA A 105 -12.88 -5.58 -2.53
C ALA A 105 -12.48 -4.24 -3.20
N SER A 106 -11.31 -3.70 -2.86
CA SER A 106 -10.80 -2.47 -3.48
C SER A 106 -10.52 -2.64 -4.98
N LEU A 107 -9.98 -3.79 -5.40
CA LEU A 107 -9.78 -4.14 -6.81
C LEU A 107 -11.12 -4.23 -7.56
N GLY A 108 -12.13 -4.88 -6.97
CA GLY A 108 -13.47 -4.97 -7.54
C GLY A 108 -14.12 -3.59 -7.70
N SER A 109 -13.97 -2.71 -6.71
CA SER A 109 -14.46 -1.32 -6.78
C SER A 109 -13.74 -0.51 -7.85
N ALA A 110 -12.41 -0.59 -7.92
CA ALA A 110 -11.61 0.12 -8.92
C ALA A 110 -11.96 -0.30 -10.34
N ARG A 111 -12.13 -1.61 -10.57
CA ARG A 111 -12.63 -2.15 -11.83
C ARG A 111 -14.02 -1.59 -12.19
N ALA A 112 -14.93 -1.52 -11.23
CA ALA A 112 -16.26 -0.96 -11.46
C ALA A 112 -16.18 0.54 -11.83
N ILE A 113 -15.27 1.30 -11.22
CA ILE A 113 -14.99 2.70 -11.57
C ILE A 113 -14.44 2.79 -12.99
N ALA A 114 -13.49 1.93 -13.37
CA ALA A 114 -12.91 1.90 -14.71
C ALA A 114 -13.99 1.74 -15.80
N ILE A 115 -14.92 0.80 -15.59
CA ILE A 115 -16.05 0.55 -16.49
C ILE A 115 -17.04 1.72 -16.49
N ARG A 116 -17.43 2.20 -15.31
CA ARG A 116 -18.42 3.27 -15.16
C ARG A 116 -17.96 4.58 -15.82
N ASP A 117 -16.69 4.93 -15.59
CA ASP A 117 -16.13 6.20 -16.05
C ASP A 117 -15.47 6.09 -17.43
N ASN A 118 -15.46 4.88 -18.02
CA ASN A 118 -14.77 4.57 -19.27
C ASN A 118 -13.32 5.10 -19.27
N ALA A 119 -12.57 4.76 -18.22
CA ALA A 119 -11.25 5.33 -17.96
C ALA A 119 -10.27 4.27 -17.44
N TYR A 120 -8.97 4.53 -17.62
CA TYR A 120 -7.92 3.72 -17.01
C TYR A 120 -7.82 4.02 -15.52
N VAL A 121 -7.90 2.97 -14.71
CA VAL A 121 -7.90 3.08 -13.24
C VAL A 121 -6.87 2.14 -12.67
N MET A 122 -5.97 2.66 -11.86
CA MET A 122 -4.96 1.92 -11.14
C MET A 122 -5.37 1.72 -9.68
N VAL A 123 -5.05 0.55 -9.14
CA VAL A 123 -4.97 0.32 -7.70
C VAL A 123 -3.51 0.22 -7.31
N THR A 124 -3.05 1.06 -6.38
CA THR A 124 -1.68 1.03 -5.85
C THR A 124 -1.68 1.00 -4.31
N PHE A 125 -0.51 0.79 -3.74
CA PHE A 125 -0.30 0.53 -2.32
C PHE A 125 0.77 1.48 -1.80
N ARG A 126 0.40 2.38 -0.89
CA ARG A 126 1.32 3.35 -0.29
C ARG A 126 1.44 3.18 1.20
N VAL A 127 2.57 3.52 1.78
CA VAL A 127 2.76 3.47 3.24
C VAL A 127 2.17 4.74 3.87
N ALA A 128 1.41 4.55 4.94
CA ALA A 128 0.78 5.62 5.70
C ALA A 128 0.95 5.39 7.21
N PRO A 129 0.87 6.46 8.02
CA PRO A 129 0.77 6.29 9.47
C PRO A 129 -0.52 5.55 9.83
N SER A 130 -0.48 4.63 10.80
CA SER A 130 -1.70 3.99 11.35
C SER A 130 -2.67 4.98 11.98
N ARG A 131 -2.22 6.20 12.29
CA ARG A 131 -3.03 7.32 12.77
C ARG A 131 -2.88 8.46 11.78
N GLN A 132 -3.95 8.71 11.01
CA GLN A 132 -4.01 9.71 9.93
C GLN A 132 -3.65 11.14 10.36
N SER A 133 -3.62 11.44 11.67
CA SER A 133 -3.26 12.74 12.22
C SER A 133 -1.74 13.03 12.27
N ARG A 134 -0.89 12.16 11.72
CA ARG A 134 0.57 12.36 11.70
C ARG A 134 1.05 12.68 10.29
N ALA A 135 1.91 13.70 10.16
CA ALA A 135 2.55 14.04 8.89
C ALA A 135 3.55 12.96 8.40
N VAL A 136 4.08 12.16 9.34
CA VAL A 136 5.12 11.15 9.05
C VAL A 136 4.70 9.80 9.61
N PRO A 137 4.71 8.71 8.80
CA PRO A 137 4.61 7.35 9.28
C PRO A 137 5.68 7.05 10.34
N ARG A 138 5.21 6.80 11.55
CA ARG A 138 5.97 6.14 12.62
C ARG A 138 5.25 4.86 12.99
N GLU A 139 5.96 3.94 13.62
CA GLU A 139 5.34 2.71 14.08
C GLU A 139 4.15 2.98 15.02
N PRO A 140 3.03 2.24 14.86
CA PRO A 140 2.77 1.29 13.78
C PRO A 140 2.44 1.98 12.44
N GLN A 141 2.93 1.40 11.35
CA GLN A 141 2.64 1.84 9.97
C GLN A 141 1.64 0.89 9.31
N VAL A 142 0.86 1.41 8.37
CA VAL A 142 -0.11 0.66 7.59
C VAL A 142 0.12 0.90 6.11
N VAL A 143 -0.34 -0.03 5.28
CA VAL A 143 -0.42 0.16 3.83
C VAL A 143 -1.82 0.63 3.48
N GLN A 144 -1.91 1.72 2.73
CA GLN A 144 -3.11 2.27 2.15
C GLN A 144 -3.31 1.75 0.73
N ILE A 145 -4.49 1.21 0.47
CA ILE A 145 -4.95 0.92 -0.88
C ILE A 145 -5.50 2.22 -1.47
N VAL A 146 -4.95 2.63 -2.60
CA VAL A 146 -5.35 3.84 -3.32
C VAL A 146 -5.90 3.44 -4.68
N THR A 147 -7.08 3.95 -5.01
CA THR A 147 -7.63 3.91 -6.37
C THR A 147 -7.37 5.24 -7.05
N ALA A 148 -6.66 5.22 -8.17
CA ALA A 148 -6.27 6.40 -8.92
C ALA A 148 -6.70 6.26 -10.39
N ARG A 149 -7.07 7.36 -11.04
CA ARG A 149 -7.48 7.40 -12.45
C ARG A 149 -6.42 8.12 -13.27
N TRP A 150 -6.18 7.63 -14.48
CA TRP A 150 -5.28 8.30 -15.41
C TRP A 150 -5.84 9.68 -15.80
N THR A 151 -4.95 10.65 -15.87
CA THR A 151 -5.31 12.04 -16.23
C THR A 151 -5.33 12.26 -17.74
N GLY A 152 -4.72 11.35 -18.52
CA GLY A 152 -4.40 11.58 -19.94
C GLY A 152 -3.05 12.29 -20.12
N GLU A 153 -2.39 12.71 -19.05
CA GLU A 153 -1.10 13.39 -19.09
C GLU A 153 0.05 12.39 -18.96
N VAL A 154 1.10 12.66 -19.73
CA VAL A 154 2.40 11.96 -19.66
C VAL A 154 3.44 13.00 -19.32
N VAL A 155 4.24 12.73 -18.28
CA VAL A 155 5.38 13.56 -17.88
C VAL A 155 6.64 12.89 -18.42
N ASP A 156 7.61 13.68 -18.86
CA ASP A 156 8.92 13.23 -19.33
C ASP A 156 10.01 14.25 -18.97
N SER A 157 11.24 14.04 -19.44
CA SER A 157 12.35 14.97 -19.20
C SER A 157 12.18 16.34 -19.89
N ASN A 158 11.33 16.44 -20.91
CA ASN A 158 11.07 17.67 -21.66
C ASN A 158 9.93 18.50 -21.07
N THR A 159 9.03 17.87 -20.30
CA THR A 159 7.86 18.49 -19.69
C THR A 159 8.27 19.73 -18.86
N PRO A 160 7.74 20.92 -19.17
CA PRO A 160 8.11 22.15 -18.45
C PRO A 160 7.69 22.07 -16.99
N LEU A 161 8.64 22.28 -16.07
CA LEU A 161 8.36 22.40 -14.64
C LEU A 161 7.39 23.57 -14.37
N PRO A 162 6.61 23.50 -13.27
CA PRO A 162 5.78 24.62 -12.85
C PRO A 162 6.65 25.85 -12.60
N ASN A 163 6.18 27.03 -13.01
CA ASN A 163 6.86 28.30 -12.73
C ASN A 163 5.90 29.27 -12.02
N PRO A 164 6.13 29.64 -10.75
CA PRO A 164 7.24 29.18 -9.89
C PRO A 164 7.16 27.68 -9.62
N ASN A 165 8.27 27.07 -9.18
CA ASN A 165 8.34 25.65 -8.77
C ASN A 165 8.27 25.55 -7.24
N PRO A 166 7.11 25.77 -6.59
CA PRO A 166 7.02 25.84 -5.14
C PRO A 166 7.18 24.46 -4.47
N THR A 167 7.01 23.37 -5.21
CA THR A 167 7.02 22.01 -4.68
C THR A 167 8.38 21.32 -4.80
N GLY A 168 9.36 21.95 -5.44
CA GLY A 168 10.64 21.33 -5.73
C GLY A 168 10.52 20.20 -6.74
N ALA A 169 9.53 20.27 -7.65
CA ALA A 169 9.36 19.30 -8.72
C ALA A 169 10.66 19.16 -9.52
N GLU A 170 11.08 17.92 -9.74
CA GLU A 170 12.27 17.60 -10.52
C GLU A 170 11.88 17.00 -11.87
N ARG A 171 12.67 17.28 -12.90
CA ARG A 171 12.48 16.62 -14.20
C ARG A 171 12.91 15.17 -14.08
N MET A 172 12.18 14.29 -14.75
CA MET A 172 12.66 12.92 -14.98
C MET A 172 14.00 12.95 -15.73
N PRO A 173 14.89 11.99 -15.47
CA PRO A 173 16.27 12.06 -15.91
C PRO A 173 16.34 11.97 -17.43
N PHE A 174 17.24 12.77 -17.99
CA PHE A 174 17.57 12.79 -19.40
C PHE A 174 18.78 11.89 -19.63
N ASN A 175 18.77 11.10 -20.71
CA ASN A 175 19.94 10.35 -21.12
C ASN A 175 20.88 11.25 -21.94
N PRO A 176 22.04 11.68 -21.41
CA PRO A 176 22.95 12.50 -22.19
C PRO A 176 23.62 11.71 -23.34
N ILE A 177 23.64 10.38 -23.28
CA ILE A 177 24.27 9.51 -24.28
C ILE A 177 23.34 9.29 -25.48
N THR A 178 22.04 9.06 -25.24
CA THR A 178 21.07 8.79 -26.32
C THR A 178 20.32 10.02 -26.80
N GLY A 179 20.38 11.14 -26.07
CA GLY A 179 19.66 12.36 -26.41
C GLY A 179 18.14 12.27 -26.25
N ASN A 180 17.64 11.15 -25.71
CA ASN A 180 16.22 10.85 -25.54
C ASN A 180 15.82 10.83 -24.06
N PRO A 181 14.54 11.08 -23.73
CA PRO A 181 14.04 10.81 -22.38
C PRO A 181 14.25 9.32 -22.06
N ASP A 182 14.98 9.05 -20.97
CA ASP A 182 15.15 7.68 -20.45
C ASP A 182 13.89 7.17 -19.77
N THR A 183 12.92 8.04 -19.52
CA THR A 183 11.69 7.69 -18.79
C THR A 183 10.59 8.67 -19.14
N SER A 184 9.40 8.13 -19.34
CA SER A 184 8.16 8.90 -19.39
C SER A 184 7.18 8.24 -18.42
N ALA A 185 6.24 8.99 -17.85
CA ALA A 185 5.35 8.44 -16.84
C ALA A 185 3.92 8.99 -16.98
N ASP A 186 2.96 8.08 -17.04
CA ASP A 186 1.54 8.39 -16.98
C ASP A 186 1.20 8.94 -15.59
N ARG A 187 0.60 10.14 -15.57
CA ARG A 187 0.11 10.75 -14.34
C ARG A 187 -1.26 10.19 -13.98
N PHE A 188 -1.36 9.57 -12.82
CA PHE A 188 -2.63 9.21 -12.20
C PHE A 188 -2.91 10.12 -11.02
N ILE A 189 -4.19 10.37 -10.73
CA ILE A 189 -4.63 11.09 -9.52
C ILE A 189 -5.60 10.22 -8.72
N PRO A 190 -5.59 10.26 -7.37
CA PRO A 190 -6.60 9.58 -6.57
C PRO A 190 -8.02 9.94 -7.03
N VAL A 191 -8.90 8.94 -7.14
CA VAL A 191 -10.27 9.17 -7.62
C VAL A 191 -11.04 9.99 -6.57
N PRO A 192 -11.59 11.18 -6.93
CA PRO A 192 -12.32 12.02 -5.99
C PRO A 192 -13.50 11.27 -5.36
N GLY A 193 -13.64 11.36 -4.04
CA GLY A 193 -14.73 10.73 -3.28
C GLY A 193 -14.58 9.22 -3.07
N VAL A 194 -13.53 8.58 -3.58
CA VAL A 194 -13.21 7.18 -3.27
C VAL A 194 -12.24 7.16 -2.08
N PRO A 195 -12.67 6.72 -0.88
CA PRO A 195 -11.81 6.70 0.27
C PRO A 195 -10.69 5.66 0.09
N THR A 196 -9.51 5.97 0.61
CA THR A 196 -8.44 4.98 0.76
C THR A 196 -8.82 3.97 1.84
N ARG A 197 -8.28 2.76 1.73
CA ARG A 197 -8.50 1.69 2.72
C ARG A 197 -7.18 1.31 3.36
N ASP A 198 -7.12 1.37 4.68
CA ASP A 198 -5.96 0.92 5.45
C ASP A 198 -5.99 -0.61 5.59
N LEU A 199 -4.84 -1.24 5.33
CA LEU A 199 -4.59 -2.63 5.69
C LEU A 199 -4.23 -2.74 7.18
N PRO A 200 -4.49 -3.89 7.82
CA PRO A 200 -4.03 -4.13 9.18
C PRO A 200 -2.53 -3.92 9.32
N ALA A 201 -2.09 -3.22 10.37
CA ALA A 201 -0.66 -2.91 10.58
C ALA A 201 0.21 -4.17 10.54
N GLY A 202 1.31 -4.17 9.78
CA GLY A 202 2.18 -5.34 9.61
C GLY A 202 1.71 -6.36 8.56
N VAL A 203 0.66 -6.04 7.80
CA VAL A 203 0.34 -6.73 6.53
C VAL A 203 0.74 -5.82 5.38
N LEU A 204 1.44 -6.38 4.39
CA LEU A 204 1.87 -5.69 3.18
C LEU A 204 1.33 -6.40 1.94
N VAL A 205 1.50 -5.74 0.79
CA VAL A 205 1.18 -6.30 -0.52
C VAL A 205 2.42 -6.34 -1.38
N ALA A 206 2.64 -7.44 -2.06
CA ALA A 206 3.76 -7.63 -2.96
C ALA A 206 3.31 -7.97 -4.37
N GLY A 207 4.18 -7.68 -5.32
CA GLY A 207 4.05 -8.07 -6.71
C GLY A 207 5.39 -8.58 -7.24
N PRO A 208 5.37 -9.46 -8.25
CA PRO A 208 6.59 -9.91 -8.93
C PRO A 208 7.35 -8.72 -9.56
N ALA A 209 8.67 -8.79 -9.59
CA ALA A 209 9.57 -7.76 -10.12
C ALA A 209 9.58 -7.69 -11.67
N PHE A 210 8.40 -7.54 -12.30
CA PHE A 210 8.31 -7.40 -13.76
C PHE A 210 8.74 -5.99 -14.20
N GLY A 211 9.70 -5.92 -15.13
CA GLY A 211 10.04 -4.67 -15.81
C GLY A 211 11.26 -3.91 -15.27
N PHE A 212 12.00 -4.45 -14.29
CA PHE A 212 13.31 -3.93 -13.89
C PHE A 212 14.42 -4.72 -14.60
N VAL A 213 14.75 -4.30 -15.83
CA VAL A 213 15.74 -4.98 -16.68
C VAL A 213 17.11 -4.36 -16.41
N ILE A 214 17.82 -4.86 -15.41
CA ILE A 214 19.28 -4.70 -15.33
C ILE A 214 20.02 -6.05 -15.29
N ASP A 215 19.30 -7.17 -15.28
CA ASP A 215 19.95 -8.46 -15.20
C ASP A 215 20.40 -8.96 -16.58
N THR A 216 21.68 -9.28 -16.66
CA THR A 216 22.30 -9.97 -17.79
C THR A 216 21.90 -11.45 -17.86
N SER A 217 21.11 -11.94 -16.89
CA SER A 217 20.74 -13.35 -16.74
C SER A 217 19.22 -13.53 -16.70
N VAL A 218 18.66 -14.25 -17.67
CA VAL A 218 17.23 -14.59 -17.75
C VAL A 218 16.80 -15.44 -16.53
N GLY A 219 15.68 -15.09 -15.89
CA GLY A 219 15.04 -15.91 -14.84
C GLY A 219 15.39 -15.58 -13.38
N GLN A 220 16.32 -14.64 -13.12
CA GLN A 220 16.65 -14.19 -11.75
C GLN A 220 15.55 -13.32 -11.12
N ASN A 221 14.86 -12.50 -11.91
CA ASN A 221 13.80 -11.61 -11.44
C ASN A 221 12.45 -12.31 -11.22
N ASP A 222 12.22 -13.45 -11.88
CA ASP A 222 10.93 -14.16 -11.83
C ASP A 222 10.62 -14.72 -10.43
N ARG A 223 11.63 -14.76 -9.55
CA ARG A 223 11.52 -15.19 -8.16
C ARG A 223 11.57 -14.04 -7.16
N GLN A 224 11.69 -12.80 -7.62
CA GLN A 224 11.79 -11.63 -6.75
C GLN A 224 10.43 -10.96 -6.59
N TRP A 225 10.08 -10.74 -5.33
CA TRP A 225 8.91 -9.97 -4.95
C TRP A 225 9.31 -8.57 -4.51
N ARG A 226 8.53 -7.59 -4.97
CA ARG A 226 8.67 -6.16 -4.63
C ARG A 226 7.49 -5.76 -3.76
N THR A 227 7.76 -5.00 -2.71
CA THR A 227 6.76 -4.57 -1.73
C THR A 227 7.13 -3.22 -1.11
N GLN A 228 6.19 -2.65 -0.39
CA GLN A 228 6.29 -1.34 0.26
C GLN A 228 7.42 -1.31 1.32
N PRO A 229 8.04 -0.15 1.58
CA PRO A 229 9.07 -0.01 2.61
C PRO A 229 8.51 -0.05 4.03
N ARG A 230 9.42 -0.04 5.02
CA ARG A 230 9.14 0.39 6.39
C ARG A 230 10.02 1.59 6.70
N PHE A 231 9.39 2.72 7.01
CA PHE A 231 10.12 3.94 7.35
C PHE A 231 10.57 3.90 8.81
N ALA A 232 11.78 4.33 9.12
CA ALA A 232 12.24 4.41 10.51
C ALA A 232 11.73 5.64 11.28
N GLY A 233 10.82 6.41 10.66
CA GLY A 233 10.54 7.79 11.03
C GLY A 233 11.62 8.73 10.52
N THR A 234 11.25 9.97 10.24
CA THR A 234 12.17 11.01 9.82
C THR A 234 12.86 11.60 11.05
N VAL A 235 14.17 11.85 10.94
CA VAL A 235 14.82 12.84 11.79
C VAL A 235 14.27 14.19 11.35
N ASN A 236 13.34 14.75 12.13
CA ASN A 236 12.85 16.11 11.91
C ASN A 236 14.02 17.06 12.20
N LEU A 237 14.82 17.37 11.17
CA LEU A 237 15.55 18.62 11.19
C LEU A 237 14.52 19.72 10.95
N ALA A 238 14.40 20.66 11.89
CA ALA A 238 13.48 21.78 11.80
C ALA A 238 13.94 22.75 10.71
N VAL A 239 13.71 22.41 9.45
CA VAL A 239 13.91 23.28 8.29
C VAL A 239 12.55 23.57 7.67
N THR A 240 12.36 24.78 7.13
CA THR A 240 11.13 25.19 6.43
C THR A 240 11.46 25.39 4.95
N PRO A 241 10.84 24.64 4.01
CA PRO A 241 9.89 23.55 4.23
C PRO A 241 10.56 22.31 4.88
N PRO A 242 9.78 21.44 5.55
CA PRO A 242 10.33 20.22 6.16
C PRO A 242 11.01 19.37 5.09
N THR A 243 12.33 19.29 5.14
CA THR A 243 13.11 18.32 4.39
C THR A 243 13.09 17.01 5.16
N TYR A 244 12.58 15.98 4.50
CA TYR A 244 12.65 14.62 5.01
C TYR A 244 14.00 14.06 4.56
N THR A 245 14.99 14.04 5.45
CA THR A 245 16.18 13.22 5.21
C THR A 245 15.87 11.84 5.81
N PRO A 246 15.73 10.79 4.99
CA PRO A 246 15.48 9.45 5.46
C PRO A 246 16.67 9.03 6.31
N ASP A 247 16.40 8.46 7.47
CA ASP A 247 17.45 7.77 8.20
C ASP A 247 17.72 6.45 7.48
N LEU A 248 18.61 6.48 6.50
CA LEU A 248 18.90 5.32 5.64
C LEU A 248 19.52 4.16 6.42
N ALA A 249 20.18 4.43 7.55
CA ALA A 249 20.68 3.38 8.43
C ALA A 249 19.53 2.60 9.10
N ARG A 250 18.32 3.19 9.17
CA ARG A 250 17.16 2.58 9.82
C ARG A 250 15.99 2.29 8.87
N THR A 251 15.94 2.95 7.72
CA THR A 251 14.85 2.86 6.73
C THR A 251 15.12 1.72 5.75
N GLU A 252 14.04 1.06 5.37
CA GLU A 252 14.04 0.06 4.31
C GLU A 252 13.64 0.71 3.00
N LEU A 253 14.30 0.33 1.91
CA LEU A 253 13.85 0.69 0.57
C LEU A 253 12.73 -0.25 0.12
N GLY A 254 11.74 0.30 -0.56
CA GLY A 254 10.64 -0.44 -1.16
C GLY A 254 10.34 0.03 -2.57
N TRP A 255 9.22 -0.46 -3.09
CA TRP A 255 8.73 -0.14 -4.43
C TRP A 255 7.22 0.07 -4.41
N ALA A 256 6.73 0.91 -5.31
CA ALA A 256 5.32 0.95 -5.61
C ALA A 256 4.96 -0.08 -6.67
N ILE A 257 3.86 -0.78 -6.41
CA ILE A 257 3.27 -1.76 -7.32
C ILE A 257 1.82 -1.39 -7.54
N GLY A 258 1.26 -1.82 -8.66
CA GLY A 258 -0.14 -1.54 -8.96
C GLY A 258 -0.78 -2.51 -9.94
N ILE A 259 -2.11 -2.46 -9.96
CA ILE A 259 -2.94 -3.16 -10.92
C ILE A 259 -3.65 -2.13 -11.77
N LEU A 260 -3.49 -2.22 -13.09
CA LEU A 260 -4.17 -1.34 -14.04
C LEU A 260 -5.41 -2.03 -14.59
N PHE A 261 -6.56 -1.35 -14.51
CA PHE A 261 -7.79 -1.72 -15.20
C PHE A 261 -8.00 -0.81 -16.41
N GLY A 262 -8.32 -1.42 -17.54
CA GLY A 262 -8.80 -0.70 -18.72
C GLY A 262 -10.26 -0.27 -18.58
N PRO A 263 -10.75 0.59 -19.50
CA PRO A 263 -12.16 0.98 -19.57
C PRO A 263 -13.13 -0.21 -19.73
N ASP A 264 -12.67 -1.34 -20.25
CA ASP A 264 -13.44 -2.60 -20.37
C ASP A 264 -13.41 -3.46 -19.09
N GLY A 265 -12.72 -2.98 -18.04
CA GLY A 265 -12.54 -3.66 -16.76
C GLY A 265 -11.54 -4.80 -16.78
N ARG A 266 -10.80 -5.01 -17.88
CA ARG A 266 -9.71 -6.00 -17.93
C ARG A 266 -8.47 -5.49 -17.23
N VAL A 267 -7.68 -6.41 -16.68
CA VAL A 267 -6.34 -6.09 -16.18
C VAL A 267 -5.39 -5.91 -17.36
N LEU A 268 -4.65 -4.81 -17.34
CA LEU A 268 -3.68 -4.45 -18.36
C LEU A 268 -2.28 -4.47 -17.77
N SER A 269 -1.30 -4.89 -18.57
CA SER A 269 0.13 -4.79 -18.22
C SER A 269 0.72 -3.41 -18.53
N ARG A 270 -0.02 -2.58 -19.28
CA ARG A 270 0.35 -1.21 -19.67
C ARG A 270 -0.87 -0.42 -20.12
N ASN A 271 -0.76 0.90 -20.14
CA ASN A 271 -1.74 1.76 -20.76
C ASN A 271 -1.55 1.76 -22.30
N PRO A 272 -2.52 1.31 -23.11
CA PRO A 272 -2.40 1.28 -24.57
C PRO A 272 -2.53 2.67 -25.23
N GLU A 273 -3.07 3.67 -24.52
CA GLU A 273 -3.18 5.05 -25.02
C GLU A 273 -1.90 5.86 -24.80
N GLN A 274 -0.92 5.26 -24.13
CA GLN A 274 0.39 5.83 -23.94
C GLN A 274 1.17 5.84 -25.27
N VAL A 275 1.91 6.92 -25.54
CA VAL A 275 2.75 7.01 -26.74
C VAL A 275 3.85 5.94 -26.67
N LEU A 276 3.86 5.04 -27.66
CA LEU A 276 4.45 3.71 -27.56
C LEU A 276 5.84 3.53 -28.20
N GLU A 277 6.45 4.57 -28.75
CA GLU A 277 7.72 4.43 -29.46
C GLU A 277 8.69 5.55 -29.08
N LEU A 278 9.57 5.25 -28.13
CA LEU A 278 10.91 5.82 -28.15
C LEU A 278 11.75 4.87 -28.99
N GLU A 279 11.80 5.10 -30.30
CA GLU A 279 12.85 4.51 -31.13
C GLU A 279 14.19 5.10 -30.65
N THR A 280 14.97 4.27 -29.97
CA THR A 280 16.37 4.62 -29.73
C THR A 280 17.17 4.40 -31.00
N SER A 281 18.25 5.16 -31.16
CA SER A 281 19.19 5.06 -32.29
C SER A 281 19.82 3.67 -32.46
N SER A 282 19.68 2.78 -31.47
CA SER A 282 20.12 1.38 -31.49
C SER A 282 19.08 0.35 -31.98
N GLY A 283 17.91 0.77 -32.46
CA GLY A 283 16.91 -0.14 -33.06
C GLY A 283 16.27 -1.13 -32.08
N GLY A 284 16.35 -0.85 -30.77
CA GLY A 284 15.75 -1.65 -29.72
C GLY A 284 14.37 -1.11 -29.34
N ASN A 285 13.34 -1.97 -29.35
CA ASN A 285 11.99 -1.61 -28.93
C ASN A 285 11.93 -1.57 -27.39
N GLN A 286 12.16 -0.41 -26.78
CA GLN A 286 12.23 -0.24 -25.32
C GLN A 286 10.90 0.25 -24.73
N ASN A 287 9.89 -0.64 -24.74
CA ASN A 287 8.67 -0.50 -23.94
C ASN A 287 8.93 -0.40 -22.41
N ALA A 288 10.19 -0.48 -21.96
CA ALA A 288 10.64 -0.28 -20.58
C ALA A 288 10.66 1.21 -20.14
N PHE A 289 10.57 2.13 -21.12
CA PHE A 289 10.50 3.59 -21.02
C PHE A 289 9.38 4.18 -20.18
N VAL A 290 8.20 3.58 -20.25
CA VAL A 290 7.00 4.28 -19.84
C VAL A 290 6.34 3.62 -18.64
N LYS A 291 6.31 4.38 -17.54
CA LYS A 291 5.81 3.96 -16.24
C LYS A 291 4.57 4.74 -15.88
N ALA A 292 4.07 4.54 -14.67
CA ALA A 292 2.99 5.33 -14.11
C ALA A 292 3.37 5.80 -12.73
N TRP A 293 2.73 6.84 -12.24
CA TRP A 293 2.86 7.30 -10.86
C TRP A 293 1.53 7.87 -10.40
N VAL A 294 1.37 7.99 -9.08
CA VAL A 294 0.19 8.65 -8.51
C VAL A 294 0.62 9.99 -7.94
N ASP A 295 0.00 11.03 -8.45
CA ASP A 295 0.12 12.39 -7.97
C ASP A 295 -0.76 12.60 -6.75
N TYR A 296 -0.15 12.41 -5.58
CA TYR A 296 -0.81 12.53 -4.29
C TYR A 296 -0.93 13.98 -3.84
N ASP A 297 0.00 14.85 -4.23
CA ASP A 297 0.01 16.25 -3.80
C ASP A 297 -0.59 17.23 -4.82
N GLY A 298 -0.89 16.76 -6.03
CA GLY A 298 -1.54 17.49 -7.11
C GLY A 298 -0.60 18.40 -7.90
N ASN A 299 0.72 18.29 -7.74
CA ASN A 299 1.68 19.22 -8.31
C ASN A 299 2.03 18.93 -9.78
N GLY A 300 1.66 17.76 -10.31
CA GLY A 300 1.88 17.37 -11.70
C GLY A 300 3.24 16.74 -12.04
N PHE A 301 4.11 16.52 -11.06
CA PHE A 301 5.43 15.90 -11.24
C PHE A 301 5.72 14.87 -10.16
N PRO A 302 6.26 13.69 -10.52
CA PRO A 302 6.58 12.68 -9.52
C PRO A 302 7.66 13.20 -8.58
N ARG A 303 7.36 13.17 -7.28
CA ARG A 303 8.35 13.42 -6.25
C ARG A 303 9.21 12.19 -6.00
N ARG A 304 10.53 12.32 -6.15
CA ARG A 304 11.50 11.33 -5.70
C ARG A 304 12.05 11.67 -4.31
N GLY A 305 12.50 10.64 -3.60
CA GLY A 305 13.20 10.78 -2.33
C GLY A 305 14.61 11.35 -2.50
N THR A 306 15.27 11.60 -1.38
CA THR A 306 16.64 12.11 -1.31
C THR A 306 17.70 11.01 -1.41
N THR A 307 17.30 9.74 -1.46
CA THR A 307 18.22 8.61 -1.63
C THR A 307 18.72 8.51 -3.06
N ASP A 308 20.04 8.60 -3.21
CA ASP A 308 20.74 8.26 -4.45
C ASP A 308 21.20 6.80 -4.38
N ALA A 309 20.64 5.95 -5.25
CA ALA A 309 20.89 4.51 -5.20
C ALA A 309 22.30 4.12 -5.67
N TYR A 310 22.92 4.93 -6.53
CA TYR A 310 24.17 4.60 -7.21
C TYR A 310 25.29 5.62 -7.02
N GLY A 311 25.02 6.74 -6.34
CA GLY A 311 25.96 7.83 -6.17
C GLY A 311 26.17 8.59 -7.48
N SER A 312 25.97 9.91 -7.43
CA SER A 312 26.14 10.90 -8.50
C SER A 312 24.96 11.06 -9.48
N GLY A 313 24.11 12.05 -9.17
CA GLY A 313 23.13 12.66 -10.07
C GLY A 313 21.86 11.80 -10.27
N PRO A 314 20.71 12.42 -10.63
CA PRO A 314 19.46 11.69 -10.80
C PRO A 314 19.61 10.56 -11.80
N LYS A 315 19.38 9.33 -11.36
CA LYS A 315 19.27 8.16 -12.25
C LYS A 315 17.79 7.79 -12.38
N ASN A 316 17.46 7.15 -13.50
CA ASN A 316 16.12 6.60 -13.74
C ASN A 316 15.66 5.72 -12.55
N VAL A 317 16.58 4.93 -11.98
CA VAL A 317 16.29 4.07 -10.84
C VAL A 317 15.77 4.81 -9.60
N ASP A 318 16.17 6.06 -9.37
CA ASP A 318 15.82 6.80 -8.14
C ASP A 318 14.31 7.07 -8.08
N PHE A 319 13.66 7.19 -9.24
CA PHE A 319 12.22 7.36 -9.33
C PHE A 319 11.43 6.08 -9.03
N PHE A 320 12.07 4.90 -8.98
CA PHE A 320 11.42 3.66 -8.56
C PHE A 320 11.55 3.38 -7.06
N ILE A 321 12.48 4.06 -6.40
CA ILE A 321 12.76 3.82 -4.99
C ILE A 321 11.68 4.48 -4.16
N TYR A 322 11.13 3.70 -3.24
CA TYR A 322 10.21 4.19 -2.24
C TYR A 322 10.90 4.15 -0.88
N ASP A 323 11.33 5.31 -0.39
CA ASP A 323 12.16 5.43 0.83
C ASP A 323 11.73 6.58 1.75
N GLU A 324 10.91 7.49 1.26
CA GLU A 324 10.29 8.56 2.03
C GLU A 324 8.75 8.54 1.95
N PRO A 325 8.05 9.04 2.98
CA PRO A 325 6.59 9.04 3.02
C PRO A 325 5.90 9.86 1.93
N LEU A 326 6.58 10.89 1.43
CA LEU A 326 6.05 11.79 0.40
C LEU A 326 6.48 11.40 -1.01
N ASP A 327 7.22 10.30 -1.17
CA ASP A 327 7.59 9.84 -2.50
C ASP A 327 6.35 9.47 -3.30
N GLU A 328 6.47 9.74 -4.60
CA GLU A 328 5.55 9.33 -5.64
C GLU A 328 6.33 8.44 -6.62
N PRO A 329 6.81 7.28 -6.14
CA PRO A 329 7.64 6.41 -6.95
C PRO A 329 6.85 5.92 -8.15
N LEU A 330 7.57 5.65 -9.23
CA LEU A 330 7.06 4.96 -10.39
C LEU A 330 6.52 3.59 -9.97
N VAL A 331 5.32 3.30 -10.46
CA VAL A 331 4.55 2.12 -10.14
C VAL A 331 4.83 1.04 -11.18
N ASP A 332 5.21 -0.14 -10.72
CA ASP A 332 5.26 -1.32 -11.57
C ASP A 332 3.90 -2.01 -11.62
N TYR A 333 3.37 -2.14 -12.84
CA TYR A 333 2.15 -2.93 -13.07
C TYR A 333 2.46 -4.41 -12.97
N VAL A 334 1.73 -5.10 -12.11
CA VAL A 334 1.94 -6.53 -11.86
C VAL A 334 0.71 -7.34 -12.28
N PRO A 335 0.90 -8.56 -12.80
CA PRO A 335 -0.22 -9.39 -13.28
C PRO A 335 -0.95 -10.14 -12.16
N TYR A 336 -0.39 -10.17 -10.96
CA TYR A 336 -0.97 -10.75 -9.76
C TYR A 336 -0.33 -10.12 -8.51
N LEU A 337 -1.00 -10.27 -7.37
CA LEU A 337 -0.53 -9.77 -6.08
C LEU A 337 -0.35 -10.92 -5.09
N ALA A 338 0.45 -10.68 -4.06
CA ALA A 338 0.49 -11.48 -2.86
C ALA A 338 0.27 -10.60 -1.63
N VAL A 339 -0.64 -11.01 -0.76
CA VAL A 339 -0.85 -10.38 0.54
C VAL A 339 -0.16 -11.25 1.60
N PHE A 340 0.67 -10.65 2.44
CA PHE A 340 1.46 -11.40 3.41
C PHE A 340 1.65 -10.65 4.73
N ASN A 341 1.91 -11.40 5.79
CA ASN A 341 2.16 -10.87 7.12
C ASN A 341 3.65 -10.52 7.29
N ASP A 342 4.01 -9.28 6.97
CA ASP A 342 5.39 -8.76 7.12
C ASP A 342 5.89 -8.79 8.57
N ALA A 343 5.01 -8.68 9.56
CA ALA A 343 5.42 -8.82 10.96
C ALA A 343 5.99 -10.22 11.23
N GLU A 344 5.39 -11.26 10.65
CA GLU A 344 5.85 -12.64 10.81
C GLU A 344 7.11 -12.93 9.98
N ALA A 345 7.22 -12.33 8.79
CA ALA A 345 8.46 -12.37 8.02
C ALA A 345 9.65 -11.83 8.85
N ARG A 346 9.44 -10.74 9.60
CA ARG A 346 10.47 -10.14 10.47
C ARG A 346 10.80 -10.98 11.69
N ASP A 347 9.85 -11.75 12.22
CA ASP A 347 10.11 -12.67 13.33
C ASP A 347 10.94 -13.87 12.85
N ARG A 348 10.80 -14.27 11.58
CA ARG A 348 11.51 -15.40 10.97
C ARG A 348 12.92 -15.06 10.50
N PHE A 349 13.14 -13.86 10.00
CA PHE A 349 14.38 -13.47 9.34
C PHE A 349 15.10 -12.33 10.08
N ASN A 350 16.41 -12.17 9.83
CA ASN A 350 17.18 -11.09 10.44
C ASN A 350 16.87 -9.72 9.79
N SER A 351 15.76 -9.11 10.19
CA SER A 351 15.31 -7.82 9.64
C SER A 351 16.25 -6.65 9.95
N SER A 352 17.25 -6.80 10.82
CA SER A 352 18.27 -5.76 11.01
C SER A 352 19.13 -5.56 9.75
N ALA A 353 19.26 -6.59 8.91
CA ALA A 353 20.03 -6.55 7.67
C ALA A 353 19.21 -6.03 6.47
N TRP A 354 17.95 -5.63 6.67
CA TRP A 354 17.06 -5.15 5.60
C TRP A 354 17.18 -3.66 5.31
N LYS A 355 17.98 -2.95 6.10
CA LYS A 355 18.12 -1.48 6.09
C LYS A 355 19.30 -1.05 5.24
N GLY A 356 19.32 0.22 4.84
CA GLY A 356 20.41 0.82 4.07
C GLY A 356 20.04 1.09 2.61
N THR A 357 21.02 1.58 1.86
CA THR A 357 20.88 1.98 0.45
C THR A 357 21.12 0.85 -0.55
N ALA A 358 21.46 -0.34 -0.08
CA ALA A 358 21.81 -1.46 -0.94
C ALA A 358 20.57 -1.99 -1.68
N ILE A 359 20.40 -1.60 -2.94
CA ILE A 359 19.35 -2.11 -3.84
C ILE A 359 19.72 -3.44 -4.51
N GLY A 360 20.87 -4.00 -4.18
CA GLY A 360 21.43 -5.23 -4.76
C GLY A 360 22.40 -4.97 -5.92
N SER A 361 23.19 -5.97 -6.25
CA SER A 361 24.00 -6.03 -7.48
C SER A 361 23.47 -7.13 -8.40
N ASN A 362 23.86 -7.12 -9.67
CA ASN A 362 23.46 -8.18 -10.61
C ASN A 362 23.71 -9.58 -10.01
N GLY A 363 22.67 -10.41 -10.01
CA GLY A 363 22.71 -11.79 -9.52
C GLY A 363 22.70 -11.99 -8.00
N SER A 364 22.54 -10.94 -7.17
CA SER A 364 22.42 -11.09 -5.72
C SER A 364 21.42 -10.08 -5.13
N PRO A 365 20.15 -10.49 -4.93
CA PRO A 365 19.16 -9.61 -4.33
C PRO A 365 19.60 -9.20 -2.92
N PRO A 366 19.34 -7.96 -2.50
CA PRO A 366 19.62 -7.52 -1.15
C PRO A 366 18.85 -8.38 -0.13
N PRO A 367 19.36 -8.53 1.11
CA PRO A 367 18.80 -9.46 2.11
C PRO A 367 17.28 -9.35 2.27
N ARG A 368 16.75 -8.13 2.28
CA ARG A 368 15.31 -7.87 2.35
C ARG A 368 14.53 -8.55 1.23
N ILE A 369 14.91 -8.34 -0.03
CA ILE A 369 14.22 -8.90 -1.20
C ILE A 369 14.29 -10.42 -1.16
N ARG A 370 15.46 -10.99 -0.88
CA ARG A 370 15.64 -12.44 -0.76
C ARG A 370 14.71 -13.03 0.30
N ASP A 371 14.78 -12.50 1.52
CA ASP A 371 14.07 -13.04 2.68
C ASP A 371 12.55 -12.87 2.53
N GLN A 372 12.09 -11.70 2.08
CA GLN A 372 10.66 -11.47 1.82
C GLN A 372 10.15 -12.32 0.65
N SER A 373 10.93 -12.49 -0.42
CA SER A 373 10.52 -13.34 -1.55
C SER A 373 10.32 -14.79 -1.10
N LEU A 374 11.26 -15.34 -0.31
CA LEU A 374 11.11 -16.67 0.29
C LEU A 374 9.86 -16.75 1.18
N PHE A 375 9.64 -15.74 2.03
CA PHE A 375 8.47 -15.70 2.89
C PHE A 375 7.17 -15.67 2.08
N ILE A 376 7.09 -14.84 1.04
CA ILE A 376 5.88 -14.66 0.23
C ILE A 376 5.58 -15.95 -0.55
N GLU A 377 6.58 -16.59 -1.13
CA GLU A 377 6.42 -17.87 -1.81
C GLU A 377 5.81 -18.95 -0.90
N GLU A 378 6.16 -18.95 0.39
CA GLU A 378 5.69 -19.95 1.35
C GLU A 378 4.39 -19.53 2.07
N GLN A 379 4.26 -18.27 2.48
CA GLN A 379 3.28 -17.77 3.46
C GLN A 379 2.56 -16.49 2.97
N SER A 380 1.82 -16.59 1.87
CA SER A 380 1.01 -15.48 1.33
C SER A 380 -0.29 -15.96 0.71
N ASP A 381 -1.27 -15.06 0.66
CA ASP A 381 -2.49 -15.23 -0.14
C ASP A 381 -2.27 -14.58 -1.51
N ARG A 382 -2.36 -15.38 -2.57
CA ARG A 382 -2.21 -14.86 -3.94
C ARG A 382 -3.54 -14.37 -4.47
N ILE A 383 -3.53 -13.19 -5.08
CA ILE A 383 -4.67 -12.62 -5.80
C ILE A 383 -4.32 -12.62 -7.29
N THR A 384 -5.06 -13.41 -8.05
CA THR A 384 -4.95 -13.49 -9.51
C THR A 384 -6.17 -12.87 -10.17
N PHE A 385 -6.08 -12.61 -11.47
CA PHE A 385 -7.16 -11.98 -12.21
C PHE A 385 -7.59 -12.87 -13.35
N ASN A 386 -8.91 -12.95 -13.56
CA ASN A 386 -9.41 -13.52 -14.80
C ASN A 386 -8.94 -12.63 -15.97
N ARG A 387 -8.16 -13.20 -16.89
CA ARG A 387 -7.56 -12.45 -18.01
C ARG A 387 -8.58 -11.73 -18.88
N TYR A 388 -9.79 -12.28 -19.04
CA TYR A 388 -10.81 -11.76 -19.94
C TYR A 388 -11.74 -10.76 -19.29
N THR A 389 -12.00 -10.92 -17.99
CA THR A 389 -12.97 -10.08 -17.27
C THR A 389 -12.31 -9.11 -16.30
N GLY A 390 -11.05 -9.33 -15.92
CA GLY A 390 -10.32 -8.61 -14.88
C GLY A 390 -10.84 -8.85 -13.45
N VAL A 391 -11.76 -9.80 -13.25
CA VAL A 391 -12.29 -10.08 -11.91
C VAL A 391 -11.18 -10.67 -11.03
N PRO A 392 -10.90 -10.06 -9.85
CA PRO A 392 -9.92 -10.60 -8.90
C PRO A 392 -10.46 -11.87 -8.24
N GLY A 393 -9.59 -12.87 -8.07
CA GLY A 393 -9.87 -14.09 -7.34
C GLY A 393 -8.71 -14.43 -6.42
N ILE A 394 -9.02 -15.07 -5.28
CA ILE A 394 -8.01 -15.60 -4.37
C ILE A 394 -7.60 -16.96 -4.92
N GLY A 395 -6.33 -17.10 -5.31
CA GLY A 395 -5.77 -18.37 -5.72
C GLY A 395 -5.45 -19.21 -4.49
N THR A 396 -5.99 -20.43 -4.44
CA THR A 396 -5.46 -21.46 -3.54
C THR A 396 -4.11 -21.93 -4.10
N LYS A 397 -3.08 -21.96 -3.25
CA LYS A 397 -1.77 -22.51 -3.61
C LYS A 397 -1.88 -23.97 -4.02
#